data_AF-A0A7N0UDR4-F1
#
_entry.id   AF-A0A7N0UDR4-F1
#
_cell.length_a   1.000
_cell.length_b   1.000
_cell.length_c   1.000
_cell.angle_alpha   90.00
_cell.angle_beta   90.00
_cell.angle_gamma   90.00
#
_symmetry.space_group_name_H-M   'P 1'
#
loop_
_entity.id
_entity.type
_entity.pdbx_description
1 polymer ?
#
loop_
_entity_poly.entity_id
_entity_poly.type
_entity_poly.pdbx_seq_one_letter_code
_entity_poly.pdbx_strand_id
1 'polypeptide(L)'
;MFPELSPFGAPQPFIPLPAPSPLSPFMKNTVSGFCMLNFTAAHVVMAWTSIDCWSPFESVLANVIFCPQMEATIAILVGQSGKKKNFLALNSTIAKHCLSDIQQTLVEQGASSILNQICSIRSSNLTEGSCPVKVVDQFESIVVTSELLTACNKIDPVKEFCEQTCQSAISEAAKKMLRELMTCQCWMLLTLEQDY
;
A
#
# COMPACT_ATOMS: atom_id res chain seq x y z
N MET A 1 16.25 11.86 44.15
CA MET A 1 17.33 12.56 43.44
C MET A 1 17.22 12.16 41.98
N PHE A 2 16.55 13.00 41.18
CA PHE A 2 16.40 12.84 39.73
C PHE A 2 17.58 13.56 39.06
N PRO A 3 18.18 13.05 37.97
CA PRO A 3 19.20 13.79 37.24
C PRO A 3 18.55 14.95 36.47
N GLU A 4 19.10 16.14 36.61
CA GLU A 4 18.82 17.30 35.75
C GLU A 4 19.25 16.98 34.31
N LEU A 5 18.30 17.14 33.38
CA LEU A 5 18.61 17.16 31.95
C LEU A 5 19.04 18.59 31.59
N SER A 6 20.31 18.74 31.23
CA SER A 6 20.90 20.01 30.79
C SER A 6 20.18 20.51 29.50
N PRO A 7 19.70 21.75 29.45
CA PRO A 7 19.09 22.29 28.24
C PRO A 7 20.19 22.80 27.29
N PHE A 8 20.01 22.59 25.99
CA PHE A 8 20.88 23.07 24.90
C PHE A 8 22.18 22.29 24.64
N GLY A 9 22.04 21.03 24.20
CA GLY A 9 22.91 20.53 23.14
C GLY A 9 22.37 21.02 21.80
N ALA A 10 23.14 21.82 21.06
CA ALA A 10 22.75 22.28 19.72
C ALA A 10 22.33 21.06 18.86
N PRO A 11 21.23 21.14 18.08
CA PRO A 11 20.87 20.05 17.20
C PRO A 11 22.08 19.77 16.30
N GLN A 12 22.55 18.53 16.29
CA GLN A 12 23.59 18.12 15.36
C GLN A 12 23.14 18.57 13.96
N PRO A 13 24.02 19.18 13.16
CA PRO A 13 23.66 19.57 11.81
C PRO A 13 23.12 18.32 11.13
N PHE A 14 21.86 18.34 10.70
CA PHE A 14 21.38 17.39 9.72
C PHE A 14 22.30 17.57 8.53
N ILE A 15 23.28 16.67 8.40
CA ILE A 15 24.07 16.56 7.19
C ILE A 15 23.01 16.35 6.11
N PRO A 16 22.91 17.24 5.11
CA PRO A 16 21.98 17.02 4.02
C PRO A 16 22.32 15.64 3.48
N LEU A 17 21.45 14.66 3.73
CA LEU A 17 21.46 13.43 2.97
C LEU A 17 21.45 13.92 1.52
N PRO A 18 22.44 13.54 0.69
CA PRO A 18 22.37 13.88 -0.71
C PRO A 18 20.98 13.44 -1.16
N ALA A 19 20.19 14.38 -1.67
CA ALA A 19 18.88 14.08 -2.21
C ALA A 19 19.06 12.84 -3.09
N PRO A 20 18.18 11.83 -2.98
CA PRO A 20 18.32 10.61 -3.75
C PRO A 20 18.65 11.02 -5.18
N SER A 21 19.80 10.55 -5.68
CA SER A 21 20.23 10.81 -7.05
C SER A 21 19.03 10.58 -7.97
N PRO A 22 18.84 11.41 -9.01
CA PRO A 22 17.71 11.27 -9.92
C PRO A 22 17.59 9.79 -10.28
N LEU A 23 16.41 9.22 -9.97
CA LEU A 23 16.12 7.79 -10.05
C LEU A 23 16.83 7.21 -11.26
N SER A 24 17.82 6.34 -11.02
CA SER A 24 18.56 5.70 -12.10
C SER A 24 17.53 5.08 -13.06
N PRO A 25 17.69 5.25 -14.39
CA PRO A 25 16.70 4.80 -15.33
C PRO A 25 16.35 3.33 -15.07
N PHE A 26 15.06 3.10 -14.88
CA PHE A 26 14.46 1.84 -14.48
C PHE A 26 15.11 0.67 -15.22
N MET A 27 15.86 -0.16 -14.49
CA MET A 27 16.39 -1.39 -15.09
C MET A 27 15.23 -2.35 -15.36
N LYS A 28 15.31 -3.03 -16.51
CA LYS A 28 14.30 -3.95 -17.03
C LYS A 28 13.67 -4.79 -15.93
N ASN A 29 12.34 -4.68 -15.79
CA ASN A 29 11.53 -5.49 -14.89
C ASN A 29 11.86 -6.97 -15.07
N THR A 30 12.57 -7.57 -14.12
CA THR A 30 12.79 -9.02 -14.14
C THR A 30 11.58 -9.68 -13.50
N VAL A 31 10.48 -9.73 -14.26
CA VAL A 31 9.28 -10.46 -13.86
C VAL A 31 9.44 -11.94 -14.15
N SER A 32 9.01 -12.79 -13.22
CA SER A 32 9.04 -14.25 -13.37
C SER A 32 8.25 -14.78 -14.57
N GLY A 33 7.34 -13.97 -15.13
CA GLY A 33 6.41 -14.35 -16.21
C GLY A 33 5.18 -15.10 -15.72
N PHE A 34 5.13 -15.51 -14.45
CA PHE A 34 3.99 -16.20 -13.85
C PHE A 34 2.99 -15.25 -13.18
N CYS A 35 3.43 -14.04 -12.81
CA CYS A 35 2.54 -13.04 -12.27
C CYS A 35 1.80 -12.28 -13.38
N MET A 36 0.46 -12.26 -13.29
CA MET A 36 -0.42 -11.57 -14.24
C MET A 36 -0.83 -10.16 -13.80
N LEU A 37 -0.15 -9.59 -12.80
CA LEU A 37 -0.40 -8.23 -12.35
C LEU A 37 0.14 -7.22 -13.36
N ASN A 38 -0.55 -6.09 -13.50
CA ASN A 38 -0.14 -5.04 -14.43
C ASN A 38 0.64 -3.96 -13.69
N PHE A 39 1.95 -4.14 -13.60
CA PHE A 39 2.83 -3.17 -12.92
C PHE A 39 2.89 -1.82 -13.64
N THR A 40 2.65 -1.77 -14.96
CA THR A 40 2.56 -0.50 -15.70
C THR A 40 1.35 0.34 -15.26
N ALA A 41 0.20 -0.30 -15.03
CA ALA A 41 -1.01 0.37 -14.56
C ALA A 41 -0.92 0.86 -13.11
N ALA A 42 0.04 0.34 -12.34
CA ALA A 42 0.33 0.74 -10.96
C ALA A 42 1.67 1.47 -10.81
N HIS A 43 2.32 1.85 -11.91
CA HIS A 43 3.69 2.37 -11.91
C HIS A 43 3.88 3.55 -10.95
N VAL A 44 2.93 4.50 -10.94
CA VAL A 44 3.00 5.68 -10.06
C VAL A 44 2.97 5.26 -8.58
N VAL A 45 2.05 4.37 -8.21
CA VAL A 45 1.90 3.90 -6.83
C VAL A 45 3.12 3.07 -6.41
N MET A 46 3.65 2.23 -7.29
CA MET A 46 4.88 1.47 -7.04
C MET A 46 6.10 2.38 -6.87
N ALA A 47 6.20 3.46 -7.66
CA ALA A 47 7.29 4.42 -7.53
C ALA A 47 7.25 5.15 -6.19
N TRP A 48 6.08 5.64 -5.76
CA TRP A 48 5.90 6.22 -4.42
C TRP A 48 6.26 5.22 -3.33
N THR A 49 5.76 3.99 -3.45
CA THR A 49 6.09 2.91 -2.52
C THR A 49 7.59 2.74 -2.45
N SER A 50 8.29 2.62 -3.58
CA SER A 50 9.74 2.44 -3.61
C SER A 50 10.51 3.57 -2.91
N ILE A 51 10.04 4.81 -3.05
CA ILE A 51 10.57 5.98 -2.34
C ILE A 51 10.35 5.85 -0.83
N ASP A 52 9.15 5.47 -0.42
CA ASP A 52 8.80 5.25 1.00
C ASP A 52 9.54 4.04 1.60
N CYS A 53 9.90 3.06 0.76
CA CYS A 53 10.69 1.87 1.09
C CYS A 53 12.21 2.11 1.05
N TRP A 54 12.67 3.34 0.82
CA TRP A 54 14.07 3.56 0.50
C TRP A 54 14.97 3.20 1.70
N SER A 55 15.99 2.38 1.42
CA SER A 55 16.86 1.73 2.42
C SER A 55 17.38 2.62 3.57
N PRO A 56 17.74 3.91 3.35
CA PRO A 56 18.22 4.77 4.43
C PRO A 56 17.19 5.05 5.54
N PHE A 57 15.89 4.85 5.30
CA PHE A 57 14.81 5.14 6.27
C PHE A 57 14.23 3.88 6.95
N GLU A 58 14.81 2.71 6.69
CA GLU A 58 14.23 1.40 7.02
C GLU A 58 13.90 1.15 8.49
N SER A 59 14.64 1.69 9.46
CA SER A 59 14.44 1.31 10.87
C SER A 59 13.49 2.22 11.63
N VAL A 60 13.16 3.41 11.11
CA VAL A 60 12.38 4.41 11.85
C VAL A 60 10.96 4.56 11.31
N LEU A 61 10.78 4.48 9.98
CA LEU A 61 9.48 4.74 9.33
C LEU A 61 8.81 3.49 8.75
N ALA A 62 9.42 2.32 8.93
CA ALA A 62 8.94 1.05 8.40
C ALA A 62 7.46 0.77 8.69
N ASN A 63 7.12 0.68 9.98
CA ASN A 63 5.78 0.26 10.40
C ASN A 63 4.71 1.35 10.22
N VAL A 64 5.12 2.60 10.02
CA VAL A 64 4.23 3.76 9.98
C VAL A 64 3.89 4.16 8.55
N ILE A 65 4.90 4.19 7.68
CA ILE A 65 4.74 4.67 6.29
C ILE A 65 4.93 3.52 5.31
N PHE A 66 6.08 2.86 5.37
CA PHE A 66 6.47 1.88 4.35
C PHE A 66 5.54 0.67 4.28
N CYS A 67 5.28 0.00 5.40
CA CYS A 67 4.50 -1.23 5.40
C CYS A 67 3.03 -0.99 5.02
N PRO A 68 2.36 0.03 5.56
CA PRO A 68 1.04 0.42 5.06
C PRO A 68 1.04 0.72 3.55
N GLN A 69 2.05 1.45 3.06
CA GLN A 69 2.16 1.78 1.64
C GLN A 69 2.38 0.55 0.75
N MET A 70 3.18 -0.41 1.20
CA MET A 70 3.42 -1.66 0.48
C MET A 70 2.16 -2.54 0.46
N GLU A 71 1.44 -2.64 1.58
CA GLU A 71 0.16 -3.35 1.65
C GLU A 71 -0.90 -2.72 0.76
N ALA A 72 -1.02 -1.39 0.77
CA ALA A 72 -1.93 -0.65 -0.10
C ALA A 72 -1.60 -0.88 -1.58
N THR A 73 -0.31 -0.88 -1.94
CA THR A 73 0.14 -1.15 -3.31
C THR A 73 -0.22 -2.55 -3.76
N ILE A 74 -0.06 -3.54 -2.89
CA ILE A 74 -0.47 -4.92 -3.17
C ILE A 74 -1.99 -4.98 -3.37
N ALA A 75 -2.78 -4.34 -2.51
CA ALA A 75 -4.23 -4.32 -2.62
C ALA A 75 -4.69 -3.66 -3.94
N ILE A 76 -4.06 -2.56 -4.36
CA ILE A 76 -4.33 -1.89 -5.64
C ILE A 76 -4.02 -2.81 -6.82
N LEU A 77 -2.86 -3.46 -6.82
CA LEU A 77 -2.47 -4.37 -7.90
C LEU A 77 -3.44 -5.54 -8.03
N VAL A 78 -3.81 -6.18 -6.91
CA VAL A 78 -4.78 -7.29 -6.89
C VAL A 78 -6.16 -6.80 -7.33
N GLY A 79 -6.63 -5.66 -6.84
CA GLY A 79 -7.91 -5.06 -7.23
C GLY A 79 -7.99 -4.69 -8.71
N GLN A 80 -6.91 -4.13 -9.28
CA GLN A 80 -6.80 -3.88 -10.72
C GLN A 80 -6.86 -5.16 -11.55
N SER A 81 -6.23 -6.24 -11.08
CA SER A 81 -6.34 -7.57 -11.70
C SER A 81 -7.77 -8.09 -11.62
N GLY A 82 -8.44 -7.88 -10.49
CA GLY A 82 -9.81 -8.29 -10.24
C GLY A 82 -10.81 -7.67 -11.20
N LYS A 83 -10.68 -6.37 -11.54
CA LYS A 83 -11.53 -5.73 -12.57
C LYS A 83 -11.51 -6.46 -13.91
N LYS A 84 -10.42 -7.15 -14.25
CA LYS A 84 -10.31 -7.91 -15.52
C LYS A 84 -10.76 -9.36 -15.40
N LYS A 85 -10.59 -9.97 -14.22
CA LYS A 85 -10.79 -11.41 -13.99
C LYS A 85 -12.03 -11.74 -13.15
N ASN A 86 -12.74 -10.72 -12.67
CA ASN A 86 -13.85 -10.79 -11.72
C ASN A 86 -13.50 -11.39 -10.34
N PHE A 87 -12.22 -11.56 -10.00
CA PHE A 87 -11.79 -12.08 -8.69
C PHE A 87 -10.86 -11.10 -7.97
N LEU A 88 -11.20 -10.72 -6.74
CA LEU A 88 -10.44 -9.80 -5.88
C LEU A 88 -9.32 -10.50 -5.08
N ALA A 89 -8.89 -11.68 -5.55
CA ALA A 89 -7.86 -12.49 -4.91
C ALA A 89 -7.10 -13.33 -5.94
N LEU A 90 -5.84 -13.65 -5.64
CA LEU A 90 -5.01 -14.54 -6.43
C LEU A 90 -5.05 -15.98 -5.90
N ASN A 91 -4.80 -16.94 -6.79
CA ASN A 91 -4.53 -18.32 -6.40
C ASN A 91 -3.22 -18.40 -5.60
N SER A 92 -3.16 -19.27 -4.58
CA SER A 92 -2.00 -19.41 -3.69
C SER A 92 -0.66 -19.62 -4.39
N THR A 93 -0.63 -20.34 -5.53
CA THR A 93 0.61 -20.53 -6.30
C THR A 93 1.01 -19.24 -7.00
N ILE A 94 0.06 -18.58 -7.68
CA ILE A 94 0.30 -17.32 -8.39
C ILE A 94 0.69 -16.21 -7.41
N ALA A 95 0.09 -16.20 -6.21
CA ALA A 95 0.36 -15.23 -5.16
C ALA A 95 1.84 -15.24 -4.72
N LYS A 96 2.50 -16.40 -4.69
CA LYS A 96 3.94 -16.51 -4.37
C LYS A 96 4.79 -15.85 -5.45
N HIS A 97 4.52 -16.17 -6.72
CA HIS A 97 5.21 -15.55 -7.85
C HIS A 97 4.97 -14.05 -7.90
N CYS A 98 3.73 -13.60 -7.70
CA CYS A 98 3.39 -12.19 -7.70
C CYS A 98 4.01 -11.40 -6.55
N LEU A 99 4.06 -11.94 -5.33
CA LEU A 99 4.74 -11.26 -4.24
C LEU A 99 6.23 -11.08 -4.52
N SER A 100 6.89 -12.11 -5.09
CA SER A 100 8.28 -12.04 -5.51
C SER A 100 8.49 -10.97 -6.60
N ASP A 101 7.65 -10.96 -7.64
CA ASP A 101 7.76 -10.01 -8.76
C ASP A 101 7.50 -8.57 -8.29
N ILE A 102 6.54 -8.35 -7.38
CA ILE A 102 6.29 -7.02 -6.76
C ILE A 102 7.54 -6.54 -6.03
N GLN A 103 8.12 -7.38 -5.18
CA GLN A 103 9.28 -7.03 -4.37
C GLN A 103 10.48 -6.72 -5.25
N GLN A 104 10.75 -7.57 -6.23
CA GLN A 104 11.82 -7.35 -7.17
C GLN A 104 11.63 -6.04 -7.94
N THR A 105 10.42 -5.75 -8.39
CA THR A 105 10.11 -4.49 -9.07
C THR A 105 10.32 -3.27 -8.16
N LEU A 106 9.93 -3.34 -6.89
CA LEU A 106 10.16 -2.26 -5.92
C LEU A 106 11.66 -2.04 -5.67
N VAL A 107 12.42 -3.12 -5.51
CA VAL A 107 13.89 -3.08 -5.34
C VAL A 107 14.57 -2.48 -6.58
N GLU A 108 14.16 -2.88 -7.77
CA GLU A 108 14.64 -2.32 -9.04
C GLU A 108 14.31 -0.82 -9.18
N GLN A 109 13.31 -0.32 -8.44
CA GLN A 109 12.94 1.10 -8.36
C GLN A 109 13.70 1.87 -7.25
N GLY A 110 14.53 1.20 -6.45
CA GLY A 110 15.32 1.81 -5.38
C GLY A 110 14.88 1.48 -3.95
N ALA A 111 13.86 0.64 -3.78
CA ALA A 111 13.43 0.15 -2.48
C ALA A 111 14.52 -0.72 -1.83
N SER A 112 14.44 -0.88 -0.52
CA SER A 112 15.31 -1.83 0.18
C SER A 112 15.21 -3.26 -0.37
N SER A 113 16.32 -4.01 -0.37
CA SER A 113 16.36 -5.44 -0.69
C SER A 113 15.78 -6.37 0.39
N ILE A 114 15.48 -5.86 1.59
CA ILE A 114 14.97 -6.66 2.73
C ILE A 114 13.49 -6.37 3.08
N LEU A 115 12.67 -5.95 2.10
CA LEU A 115 11.24 -5.59 2.28
C LEU A 115 10.44 -6.61 3.12
N ASN A 116 10.65 -7.91 2.89
CA ASN A 116 9.97 -8.98 3.62
C ASN A 116 10.27 -9.00 5.12
N GLN A 117 11.51 -8.68 5.49
CA GLN A 117 11.93 -8.69 6.90
C GLN A 117 11.34 -7.51 7.66
N ILE A 118 11.06 -6.42 6.93
CA ILE A 118 10.54 -5.19 7.52
C ILE A 118 9.03 -5.25 7.67
N CYS A 119 8.30 -5.61 6.60
CA CYS A 119 6.84 -5.55 6.60
C CYS A 119 6.12 -6.86 6.86
N SER A 120 6.85 -7.97 7.02
CA SER A 120 6.27 -9.30 7.31
C SER A 120 5.16 -9.74 6.34
N ILE A 121 5.13 -9.19 5.12
CA ILE A 121 4.11 -9.46 4.10
C ILE A 121 4.26 -10.89 3.59
N ARG A 122 3.14 -11.62 3.48
CA ARG A 122 3.11 -13.01 3.02
C ARG A 122 2.29 -13.14 1.74
N SER A 123 2.55 -14.20 0.99
CA SER A 123 1.75 -14.50 -0.22
C SER A 123 0.26 -14.70 0.09
N SER A 124 -0.08 -15.13 1.31
CA SER A 124 -1.48 -15.22 1.77
C SER A 124 -2.21 -13.87 1.73
N ASN A 125 -1.52 -12.74 1.90
CA ASN A 125 -2.12 -11.40 1.80
C ASN A 125 -2.64 -11.07 0.39
N LEU A 126 -2.16 -11.77 -0.65
CA LEU A 126 -2.62 -11.62 -2.04
C LEU A 126 -3.74 -12.60 -2.39
N THR A 127 -4.08 -13.51 -1.47
CA THR A 127 -5.12 -14.53 -1.66
C THR A 127 -6.42 -14.09 -1.02
N GLU A 128 -7.42 -14.97 -1.06
CA GLU A 128 -8.79 -14.70 -0.58
C GLU A 128 -8.86 -14.26 0.89
N GLY A 129 -7.85 -14.65 1.69
CA GLY A 129 -7.75 -14.25 3.09
C GLY A 129 -9.03 -14.59 3.86
N SER A 130 -9.44 -13.69 4.74
CA SER A 130 -10.73 -13.78 5.46
C SER A 130 -11.83 -12.95 4.82
N CYS A 131 -11.60 -12.25 3.70
CA CYS A 131 -12.56 -11.30 3.14
C CYS A 131 -13.82 -12.04 2.62
N PRO A 132 -15.05 -11.56 2.94
CA PRO A 132 -16.26 -12.26 2.52
C PRO A 132 -16.63 -11.92 1.07
N VAL A 133 -16.05 -10.85 0.52
CA VAL A 133 -16.27 -10.36 -0.84
C VAL A 133 -15.09 -10.75 -1.71
N LYS A 134 -15.36 -11.65 -2.65
CA LYS A 134 -14.33 -12.38 -3.41
C LYS A 134 -14.34 -12.04 -4.89
N VAL A 135 -15.48 -11.57 -5.38
CA VAL A 135 -15.73 -11.25 -6.77
C VAL A 135 -16.16 -9.80 -6.93
N VAL A 136 -15.85 -9.21 -8.09
CA VAL A 136 -16.09 -7.78 -8.33
C VAL A 136 -17.58 -7.48 -8.37
N ASP A 137 -18.39 -8.33 -8.97
CA ASP A 137 -19.85 -8.13 -9.04
C ASP A 137 -20.49 -8.05 -7.65
N GLN A 138 -20.05 -8.89 -6.71
CA GLN A 138 -20.52 -8.85 -5.32
C GLN A 138 -20.10 -7.54 -4.65
N PHE A 139 -18.85 -7.10 -4.86
CA PHE A 139 -18.38 -5.80 -4.37
C PHE A 139 -19.24 -4.65 -4.90
N GLU A 140 -19.48 -4.59 -6.21
CA GLU A 140 -20.23 -3.52 -6.85
C GLU A 140 -21.74 -3.54 -6.50
N SER A 141 -22.28 -4.70 -6.12
CA SER A 141 -23.65 -4.78 -5.58
C SER A 141 -23.80 -4.20 -4.17
N ILE A 142 -22.73 -4.22 -3.36
CA ILE A 142 -22.72 -3.72 -1.98
C ILE A 142 -22.30 -2.24 -1.97
N VAL A 143 -21.30 -1.90 -2.77
CA VAL A 143 -20.70 -0.58 -2.87
C VAL A 143 -21.12 0.07 -4.18
N VAL A 144 -21.85 1.18 -4.08
CA VAL A 144 -22.23 1.99 -5.24
C VAL A 144 -20.99 2.73 -5.75
N THR A 145 -20.24 2.09 -6.64
CA THR A 145 -18.95 2.61 -7.15
C THR A 145 -19.10 3.98 -7.81
N SER A 146 -20.25 4.30 -8.41
CA SER A 146 -20.52 5.62 -8.99
C SER A 146 -20.61 6.74 -7.96
N GLU A 147 -21.21 6.49 -6.79
CA GLU A 147 -21.23 7.45 -5.68
C GLU A 147 -19.82 7.67 -5.13
N LEU A 148 -19.07 6.58 -4.96
CA LEU A 148 -17.68 6.65 -4.49
C LEU A 148 -16.80 7.42 -5.49
N LEU A 149 -16.90 7.12 -6.79
CA LEU A 149 -16.18 7.85 -7.82
C LEU A 149 -16.62 9.32 -7.92
N THR A 150 -17.88 9.65 -7.63
CA THR A 150 -18.34 11.04 -7.62
C THR A 150 -17.74 11.80 -6.44
N ALA A 151 -17.70 11.18 -5.26
CA ALA A 151 -17.08 11.76 -4.08
C ALA A 151 -15.56 11.91 -4.21
N CYS A 152 -14.91 10.97 -4.93
CA CYS A 152 -13.45 10.83 -4.96
C CYS A 152 -12.83 11.16 -6.34
N ASN A 153 -13.61 11.69 -7.29
CA ASN A 153 -13.29 11.77 -8.73
C ASN A 153 -11.86 12.24 -9.03
N LYS A 154 -11.44 13.32 -8.37
CA LYS A 154 -10.07 13.83 -8.42
C LYS A 154 -9.58 14.08 -7.00
N ILE A 155 -8.91 13.08 -6.45
CA ILE A 155 -8.25 13.19 -5.16
C ILE A 155 -7.03 14.09 -5.34
N ASP A 156 -7.09 15.28 -4.74
CA ASP A 156 -5.89 16.07 -4.48
C ASP A 156 -5.34 15.56 -3.13
N PRO A 157 -4.13 14.99 -3.07
CA PRO A 157 -3.60 14.38 -1.85
C PRO A 157 -3.55 15.36 -0.67
N VAL A 158 -3.17 16.62 -0.94
CA VAL A 158 -3.05 17.66 0.08
C VAL A 158 -4.45 18.05 0.60
N LYS A 159 -5.41 18.19 -0.33
CA LYS A 159 -6.78 18.49 0.03
C LYS A 159 -7.46 17.35 0.77
N GLU A 160 -7.24 16.11 0.36
CA GLU A 160 -7.80 14.94 1.04
C GLU A 160 -7.22 14.80 2.45
N PHE A 161 -5.92 15.06 2.62
CA PHE A 161 -5.29 15.06 3.94
C PHE A 161 -5.89 16.13 4.87
N CYS A 162 -6.09 17.36 4.38
CA CYS A 162 -6.57 18.47 5.20
C CYS A 162 -8.10 18.48 5.40
N GLU A 163 -8.87 18.08 4.39
CA GLU A 163 -10.33 18.27 4.33
C GLU A 163 -11.11 16.95 4.33
N GLN A 164 -10.46 15.80 4.13
CA GLN A 164 -11.07 14.46 4.19
C GLN A 164 -12.34 14.33 3.31
N THR A 165 -12.27 14.85 2.09
CA THR A 165 -13.42 15.02 1.19
C THR A 165 -14.02 13.68 0.77
N CYS A 166 -13.18 12.68 0.48
CA CYS A 166 -13.56 11.35 0.03
C CYS A 166 -13.69 10.35 1.21
N GLN A 167 -13.02 10.62 2.34
CA GLN A 167 -12.96 9.75 3.51
C GLN A 167 -14.33 9.28 4.02
N SER A 168 -15.33 10.16 4.06
CA SER A 168 -16.68 9.81 4.49
C SER A 168 -17.33 8.78 3.57
N ALA A 169 -17.15 8.93 2.25
CA ALA A 169 -17.69 7.99 1.26
C ALA A 169 -16.98 6.63 1.33
N ILE A 170 -15.66 6.62 1.54
CA ILE A 170 -14.87 5.39 1.78
C ILE A 170 -15.37 4.68 3.04
N SER A 171 -15.53 5.42 4.15
CA SER A 171 -15.99 4.86 5.42
C SER A 171 -17.38 4.22 5.29
N GLU A 172 -18.31 4.89 4.61
CA GLU A 172 -19.65 4.34 4.38
C GLU A 172 -19.64 3.11 3.46
N ALA A 173 -18.80 3.10 2.43
CA ALA A 173 -18.60 1.92 1.58
C ALA A 173 -18.05 0.74 2.39
N ALA A 174 -17.06 0.97 3.24
CA ALA A 174 -16.47 -0.06 4.08
C ALA A 174 -17.46 -0.60 5.14
N LYS A 175 -18.27 0.27 5.75
CA LYS A 175 -19.37 -0.13 6.64
C LYS A 175 -20.40 -1.01 5.93
N LYS A 176 -20.74 -0.71 4.67
CA LYS A 176 -21.65 -1.54 3.86
C LYS A 176 -21.10 -2.95 3.68
N MET A 177 -19.79 -3.10 3.46
CA MET A 177 -19.12 -4.41 3.35
C MET A 177 -19.05 -5.16 4.69
N LEU A 178 -18.83 -4.46 5.79
CA LEU A 178 -18.78 -5.03 7.14
C LEU A 178 -20.13 -5.57 7.64
N ARG A 179 -21.26 -5.04 7.13
CA ARG A 179 -22.61 -5.48 7.54
C ARG A 179 -22.94 -6.92 7.15
N GLU A 180 -22.19 -7.55 6.23
CA GLU A 180 -22.44 -8.91 5.75
C GLU A 180 -21.70 -10.02 6.52
N LEU A 181 -20.80 -9.75 7.49
CA LEU A 181 -20.33 -10.74 8.49
C LEU A 181 -19.36 -10.15 9.53
N MET A 182 -19.61 -10.46 10.80
CA MET A 182 -18.90 -10.00 12.01
C MET A 182 -17.55 -10.71 12.29
N THR A 183 -16.86 -11.24 11.27
CA THR A 183 -15.57 -11.96 11.45
C THR A 183 -14.53 -11.75 10.35
N CYS A 184 -14.70 -10.75 9.48
CA CYS A 184 -13.61 -10.38 8.58
C CYS A 184 -12.74 -9.37 9.29
N GLN A 185 -11.51 -9.77 9.57
CA GLN A 185 -10.38 -8.90 9.88
C GLN A 185 -10.33 -7.76 8.85
N CYS A 186 -11.09 -6.70 9.11
CA CYS A 186 -11.09 -5.47 8.33
C CYS A 186 -9.92 -4.63 8.81
N TRP A 187 -8.74 -5.22 8.65
CA TRP A 187 -7.44 -4.66 8.96
C TRP A 187 -7.18 -3.36 8.16
N MET A 188 -8.03 -3.07 7.17
CA MET A 188 -8.00 -1.86 6.35
C MET A 188 -8.84 -0.68 6.88
N LEU A 189 -9.63 -0.86 7.95
CA LEU A 189 -10.39 0.24 8.57
C LEU A 189 -9.75 0.79 9.85
N LEU A 190 -8.70 0.16 10.38
CA LEU A 190 -7.90 0.70 11.48
C LEU A 190 -6.58 1.34 11.02
N THR A 191 -6.24 1.28 9.73
CA THR A 191 -5.07 2.00 9.16
C THR A 191 -5.42 3.36 8.56
N LEU A 192 -6.66 3.84 8.72
CA LEU A 192 -7.03 5.24 8.41
C LEU A 192 -7.27 6.06 9.68
N GLU A 193 -6.68 5.64 10.80
CA GLU A 193 -6.46 6.49 11.97
C GLU A 193 -4.97 6.61 12.25
N GLN A 194 -4.18 6.80 11.20
CA GLN A 194 -2.94 7.55 11.26
C GLN A 194 -2.42 7.83 9.85
N ASP A 195 -2.00 9.08 9.69
CA ASP A 195 -0.91 9.52 8.82
C ASP A 195 -1.22 10.09 7.42
N TYR A 196 -0.80 11.36 7.33
CA TYR A 196 -0.07 12.09 6.28
C TYR A 196 -0.51 12.04 4.82
#